data_AF-A0AA97F9J8-F1
#
_entry.id   AF-A0AA97F9J8-F1
#
_cell.length_a   1.000
_cell.length_b   1.000
_cell.length_c   1.000
_cell.angle_alpha   90.00
_cell.angle_beta   90.00
_cell.angle_gamma   90.00
#
_symmetry.space_group_name_H-M   'P 1'
#
loop_
_entity.id
_entity.type
_entity.pdbx_description
1 polymer ?
#
loop_
_entity_poly.entity_id
_entity_poly.type
_entity_poly.pdbx_seq_one_letter_code
_entity_poly.pdbx_strand_id
1 'polypeptide(L)' 'MLYNPAGQIKSRTTSNDNYANTAYYDVDRNYAMNGLNQYTAASLSSITHDANGNLTADGSVTFI' A
#
# COMPACT_ATOMS: atom_id res chain seq x y z
N MET A 1 2.72 -14.16 -9.32
CA MET A 1 3.15 -12.86 -8.77
C MET A 1 2.96 -11.82 -9.85
N LEU A 2 2.34 -10.68 -9.55
CA LEU A 2 2.13 -9.58 -10.50
C LEU A 2 2.88 -8.34 -10.03
N TYR A 3 3.41 -7.57 -10.99
CA TYR A 3 4.11 -6.31 -10.75
C TYR A 3 3.49 -5.18 -11.56
N ASN A 4 3.66 -3.93 -11.12
CA ASN A 4 3.33 -2.76 -11.93
C ASN A 4 4.51 -2.37 -12.86
N PRO A 5 4.33 -1.41 -13.79
CA PRO A 5 5.42 -0.99 -14.69
C PRO A 5 6.68 -0.45 -13.99
N ALA A 6 6.56 -0.01 -12.74
CA ALA A 6 7.69 0.44 -11.91
C ALA A 6 8.39 -0.71 -11.15
N GLY A 7 7.96 -1.96 -11.34
CA GLY A 7 8.55 -3.15 -10.70
C GLY A 7 8.07 -3.40 -9.27
N GLN A 8 7.03 -2.71 -8.79
CA GLN A 8 6.48 -2.94 -7.45
C GLN A 8 5.53 -4.13 -7.45
N ILE A 9 5.50 -4.88 -6.34
CA ILE A 9 4.61 -6.04 -6.17
C ILE A 9 3.16 -5.57 -6.12
N LYS A 10 2.33 -6.06 -7.04
CA LYS A 10 0.88 -5.85 -7.07
C LYS A 10 0.14 -6.99 -6.39
N SER A 11 0.56 -8.23 -6.59
CA SER A 11 -0.05 -9.39 -5.91
C SER A 11 0.93 -10.55 -5.72
N ARG A 12 0.69 -11.30 -4.65
CA ARG A 12 1.35 -12.58 -4.34
C ARG A 12 0.28 -13.60 -4.08
N THR A 13 0.41 -14.77 -4.70
CA THR A 13 -0.46 -15.92 -4.47
C THR A 13 0.36 -16.97 -3.75
N THR A 14 -0.11 -17.44 -2.60
CA THR A 14 0.40 -18.62 -1.92
C THR A 14 -0.57 -19.77 -2.11
N SER A 15 -0.08 -21.00 -2.16
CA SER A 15 -0.90 -22.21 -2.20
C SER A 15 -0.51 -23.10 -1.02
N ASN A 16 -1.39 -24.06 -0.68
CA ASN A 16 -1.34 -24.94 0.51
C ASN A 16 -2.14 -24.42 1.71
N ASP A 17 -3.45 -24.34 1.51
CA ASP A 17 -4.42 -23.82 2.49
C ASP A 17 -4.43 -24.63 3.80
N ASN A 18 -3.99 -25.89 3.78
CA ASN A 18 -3.83 -26.72 4.98
C ASN A 18 -2.86 -26.13 6.02
N TYR A 19 -1.95 -25.26 5.57
CA TYR A 19 -1.00 -24.55 6.43
C TYR A 19 -1.20 -23.04 6.39
N ALA A 20 -2.30 -22.56 5.79
CA ALA A 20 -2.61 -21.13 5.79
C ALA A 20 -2.94 -20.67 7.22
N ASN A 21 -2.41 -19.50 7.58
CA ASN A 21 -2.82 -18.84 8.80
C ASN A 21 -4.26 -18.34 8.63
N THR A 22 -5.19 -18.83 9.45
CA THR A 22 -6.62 -18.48 9.36
C THR A 22 -6.99 -17.20 10.10
N ALA A 23 -6.04 -16.55 10.78
CA ALA A 23 -6.29 -15.30 11.51
C ALA A 23 -6.32 -14.07 10.57
N TYR A 24 -5.89 -14.21 9.32
CA TYR A 24 -5.89 -13.16 8.32
C TYR A 24 -6.54 -13.65 7.03
N TYR A 25 -7.23 -12.76 6.34
CA TYR A 25 -7.82 -13.01 5.02
C TYR A 25 -7.24 -12.02 4.01
N ASP A 26 -7.30 -12.38 2.74
CA ASP A 26 -6.87 -11.50 1.65
C ASP A 26 -7.78 -10.28 1.59
N VAL A 27 -7.17 -9.08 1.59
CA VAL A 27 -7.87 -7.80 1.49
C VAL A 27 -7.35 -7.04 0.30
N ASP A 28 -8.25 -6.66 -0.59
CA ASP A 28 -7.94 -5.71 -1.65
C ASP A 28 -7.89 -4.30 -1.06
N ARG A 29 -6.71 -3.69 -1.08
CA ARG A 29 -6.51 -2.28 -0.72
C ARG A 29 -6.08 -1.52 -1.96
N ASN A 30 -6.90 -0.55 -2.37
CA ASN A 30 -6.55 0.33 -3.47
C ASN A 30 -5.45 1.31 -3.02
N TYR A 31 -4.25 1.13 -3.55
CA TYR A 31 -3.16 2.09 -3.38
C TYR A 31 -3.04 2.99 -4.60
N ALA A 32 -2.80 4.28 -4.37
CA ALA A 32 -2.47 5.25 -5.41
C ALA A 32 -1.07 5.83 -5.14
N MET A 33 -0.35 6.16 -6.21
CA MET A 33 0.99 6.75 -6.12
C MET A 33 1.10 7.97 -7.04
N ASN A 34 1.93 8.94 -6.64
CA ASN A 34 2.26 10.09 -7.48
C ASN A 34 3.41 9.79 -8.46
N GLY A 35 3.79 10.77 -9.28
CA GLY A 35 4.89 10.66 -10.24
C GLY A 35 6.28 10.46 -9.64
N LEU A 36 6.43 10.60 -8.31
CA LEU A 36 7.66 10.36 -7.55
C LEU A 36 7.67 8.97 -6.90
N ASN A 37 6.67 8.13 -7.19
CA ASN A 37 6.50 6.81 -6.58
C ASN A 37 6.25 6.84 -5.06
N GLN A 38 5.59 7.90 -4.57
CA GLN A 38 5.13 8.02 -3.19
C GLN A 38 3.64 7.68 -3.11
N TYR A 39 3.22 6.96 -2.09
CA TYR A 39 1.80 6.66 -1.87
C TYR A 39 1.02 7.94 -1.55
N THR A 40 -0.10 8.14 -2.23
CA THR A 40 -1.04 9.25 -1.98
C THR A 40 -2.36 8.78 -1.41
N ALA A 41 -2.66 7.48 -1.53
CA ALA A 41 -3.81 6.86 -0.90
C ALA A 41 -3.52 5.41 -0.54
N ALA A 42 -4.12 4.97 0.57
CA ALA A 42 -4.24 3.58 0.99
C ALA A 42 -5.71 3.30 1.34
N SER A 43 -6.48 2.80 0.37
CA SER A 43 -7.94 2.76 0.43
C SER A 43 -8.51 4.17 0.66
N LEU A 44 -9.32 4.37 1.71
CA LEU A 44 -9.91 5.67 2.07
C LEU A 44 -8.93 6.61 2.77
N SER A 45 -7.76 6.13 3.20
CA SER A 45 -6.77 6.96 3.89
C SER A 45 -5.99 7.80 2.88
N SER A 46 -6.08 9.12 3.05
CA SER A 46 -5.26 10.09 2.30
C SER A 46 -3.87 10.17 2.91
N ILE A 47 -2.83 10.02 2.08
CA ILE A 47 -1.44 10.07 2.50
C ILE A 47 -0.79 11.31 1.87
N THR A 48 -0.16 12.16 2.68
CA THR A 48 0.46 13.40 2.21
C THR A 48 1.96 13.45 2.51
N HIS A 49 2.70 14.10 1.61
CA HIS A 49 4.15 14.30 1.74
C HIS A 49 4.49 15.79 1.60
N ASP A 50 5.54 16.24 2.27
CA ASP A 50 6.11 17.57 2.06
C ASP A 50 6.94 17.63 0.76
N ALA A 51 7.47 18.81 0.42
CA ALA A 51 8.28 19.01 -0.78
C ALA A 51 9.61 18.23 -0.78
N ASN A 52 10.10 17.81 0.40
CA ASN A 52 11.29 16.98 0.55
C ASN A 52 10.97 15.48 0.50
N GLY A 53 9.68 15.12 0.44
CA GLY A 53 9.20 13.75 0.42
C GLY A 53 9.02 13.13 1.80
N ASN A 54 9.00 13.91 2.89
CA ASN A 54 8.68 13.42 4.22
C ASN A 54 7.17 13.23 4.37
N LEU A 55 6.75 12.15 5.05
CA LEU A 55 5.35 11.90 5.37
C LEU A 55 4.81 12.99 6.30
N THR A 56 3.71 13.63 5.93
CA THR A 56 3.03 14.66 6.75
C THR A 56 1.69 14.21 7.29
N ALA A 57 1.04 13.23 6.67
CA ALA A 57 -0.13 12.55 7.23
C ALA A 57 -0.31 11.15 6.64
N ASP A 58 -0.86 10.21 7.42
CA ASP A 58 -1.15 8.82 7.00
C ASP A 58 -2.65 8.53 6.85
N GLY A 59 -3.50 9.56 6.99
CA GLY A 59 -4.95 9.47 6.97
C GLY A 59 -5.59 9.26 8.34
N SER A 60 -4.79 9.03 9.39
CA SER A 60 -5.22 8.98 10.79
C SER A 60 -4.57 10.06 11.64
N VAL A 61 -3.29 10.33 11.40
CA VAL A 61 -2.46 11.27 12.16
C VAL A 61 -1.75 12.22 11.21
N THR A 62 -1.58 13.46 11.66
CA THR A 62 -0.76 14.47 11.00
C THR A 62 0.53 14.66 11.81
N PHE A 63 1.68 14.72 11.14
CA PHE A 63 3.02 14.68 11.73
C PHE A 63 3.77 16.02 11.69
N ILE A 64 3.04 17.11 11.46
CA ILE A 64 3.58 18.48 11.41
C ILE A 64 3.66 19.13 12.79
#